data_AF-A0A2Z6SAK6-F1
#
_entry.id   AF-A0A2Z6SAK6-F1
#
_cell.length_a   1.000
_cell.length_b   1.000
_cell.length_c   1.000
_cell.angle_alpha   90.00
_cell.angle_beta   90.00
_cell.angle_gamma   90.00
#
_symmetry.space_group_name_H-M   'P 1'
#
loop_
_entity.id
_entity.type
_entity.pdbx_description
1 polymer ?
#
loop_
_entity_poly.entity_id
_entity_poly.type
_entity_poly.pdbx_seq_one_letter_code
_entity_poly.pdbx_strand_id
1 'polypeptide(L)'
;MGIIERSNRTFQVRFYSILDAYDLLDTSFNIIELNDLPGIVDSIVEDLNNSVTRLLGMSPAEAIKKKNAFAKPSKPRKGPIRFDEKRLFFDDSVIYLLDPSEYEGGRRRATDMNWSSKIYNICESLVQKNQPVLYWLIDDKGNGPERSFVREEL
;
A
#
# COMPACT_ATOMS: atom_id res chain seq x y z
N MET A 1 3.58 -6.31 -2.96
CA MET A 1 3.59 -4.89 -3.46
C MET A 1 5.01 -4.40 -3.82
N GLY A 2 5.38 -4.48 -5.10
CA GLY A 2 6.66 -3.98 -5.63
C GLY A 2 6.71 -2.46 -5.81
N ILE A 3 7.77 -1.97 -6.48
CA ILE A 3 8.02 -0.52 -6.68
C ILE A 3 7.02 0.05 -7.70
N ILE A 4 6.77 -0.68 -8.79
CA ILE A 4 5.91 -0.24 -9.88
C ILE A 4 4.45 -0.20 -9.42
N GLU A 5 4.00 -1.21 -8.69
CA GLU A 5 2.62 -1.29 -8.19
C GLU A 5 2.31 -0.15 -7.20
N ARG A 6 3.29 0.23 -6.37
CA ARG A 6 3.16 1.39 -5.46
C ARG A 6 3.10 2.72 -6.21
N SER A 7 3.90 2.86 -7.27
CA SER A 7 3.86 4.05 -8.14
C SER A 7 2.48 4.18 -8.79
N ASN A 8 2.00 3.09 -9.41
CA ASN A 8 0.69 3.05 -10.06
C ASN A 8 -0.45 3.34 -9.07
N ARG A 9 -0.40 2.78 -7.86
CA ARG A 9 -1.39 3.09 -6.82
C ARG A 9 -1.37 4.57 -6.43
N THR A 10 -0.20 5.18 -6.28
CA THR A 10 -0.07 6.60 -5.91
C THR A 10 -0.66 7.50 -6.99
N PHE A 11 -0.38 7.20 -8.26
CA PHE A 11 -0.96 7.88 -9.40
C PHE A 11 -2.49 7.76 -9.40
N GLN A 12 -3.02 6.53 -9.27
CA GLN A 12 -4.46 6.26 -9.26
C GLN A 12 -5.18 7.02 -8.14
N VAL A 13 -4.63 7.04 -6.92
CA VAL A 13 -5.23 7.79 -5.79
C VAL A 13 -5.42 9.26 -6.17
N ARG A 14 -4.39 9.91 -6.73
CA ARG A 14 -4.46 11.32 -7.10
C ARG A 14 -5.41 11.57 -8.26
N PHE A 15 -5.33 10.73 -9.28
CA PHE A 15 -6.19 10.81 -10.45
C PHE A 15 -7.68 10.72 -10.07
N TYR A 16 -8.07 9.68 -9.33
CA TYR A 16 -9.45 9.54 -8.88
C TYR A 16 -9.89 10.61 -7.89
N SER A 17 -9.00 11.11 -7.03
CA SER A 17 -9.34 12.21 -6.12
C SER A 17 -9.72 13.49 -6.90
N ILE A 18 -9.05 13.74 -8.03
CA ILE A 18 -9.38 14.87 -8.90
C ILE A 18 -10.73 14.62 -9.57
N LEU A 19 -10.95 13.44 -10.18
CA LEU A 19 -12.23 13.08 -10.80
C LEU A 19 -13.39 13.20 -9.80
N ASP A 20 -13.25 12.59 -8.61
CA ASP A 20 -14.26 12.61 -7.55
C ASP A 20 -14.55 14.07 -7.11
N ALA A 21 -13.56 14.98 -7.12
CA ALA A 21 -13.76 16.39 -6.79
C ALA A 21 -14.52 17.16 -7.89
N TYR A 22 -14.24 16.89 -9.16
CA TYR A 22 -15.01 17.45 -10.28
C TYR A 22 -16.48 16.99 -10.24
N ASP A 23 -16.71 15.69 -10.00
CA ASP A 23 -18.05 15.11 -9.88
C ASP A 23 -18.87 15.75 -8.72
N LEU A 24 -18.20 16.17 -7.64
CA LEU A 24 -18.85 16.83 -6.50
C LEU A 24 -19.14 18.33 -6.73
N LEU A 25 -18.35 18.99 -7.57
CA LEU A 25 -18.48 20.43 -7.84
C LEU A 25 -19.52 20.73 -8.91
N ASP A 26 -19.82 19.78 -9.80
CA ASP A 26 -20.75 19.99 -10.91
C ASP A 26 -22.05 19.17 -10.77
N THR A 27 -23.12 19.83 -10.33
CA THR A 27 -24.50 19.29 -10.41
C THR A 27 -25.09 19.36 -11.82
N SER A 28 -24.40 19.98 -12.78
CA SER A 28 -24.78 19.97 -14.19
C SER A 28 -23.99 18.89 -14.92
N PHE A 29 -24.60 18.22 -15.88
CA PHE A 29 -24.11 17.00 -16.56
C PHE A 29 -22.81 17.17 -17.39
N ASN A 30 -21.96 18.14 -17.11
CA ASN A 30 -20.65 18.31 -17.75
C ASN A 30 -19.61 17.46 -17.01
N ILE A 31 -19.66 16.16 -17.32
CA ILE A 31 -18.54 15.24 -17.13
C ILE A 31 -17.28 15.94 -17.66
N ILE A 32 -16.15 15.89 -16.94
CA ILE A 32 -14.84 16.31 -17.46
C ILE A 32 -14.75 15.88 -18.91
N GLU A 33 -14.58 16.83 -19.83
CA GLU A 33 -14.49 16.47 -21.24
C GLU A 33 -13.26 15.58 -21.42
N LEU A 34 -13.37 14.55 -22.25
CA LEU A 34 -12.23 13.64 -22.53
C LEU A 34 -10.97 14.42 -22.96
N ASN A 35 -11.15 15.64 -23.48
CA ASN A 35 -10.12 16.57 -23.90
C ASN A 35 -9.30 17.17 -22.74
N ASP A 36 -9.85 17.20 -21.52
CA ASP A 36 -9.18 17.74 -20.32
C ASP A 36 -8.33 16.70 -19.59
N LEU A 37 -8.58 15.40 -19.84
CA LEU A 37 -7.86 14.29 -19.22
C LEU A 37 -6.34 14.33 -19.44
N PRO A 38 -5.81 14.62 -20.65
CA PRO A 38 -4.37 14.74 -20.85
C PRO A 38 -3.74 15.80 -19.94
N GLY A 39 -4.38 16.97 -19.80
CA GLY A 39 -3.90 18.04 -18.93
C GLY A 39 -3.90 17.65 -17.45
N ILE A 40 -4.92 16.91 -17.01
CA ILE A 40 -4.98 16.35 -15.65
C ILE A 40 -3.84 15.35 -15.42
N VAL A 41 -3.61 14.44 -16.37
CA VAL A 41 -2.53 13.45 -16.29
C VAL A 41 -1.17 14.14 -16.22
N ASP A 42 -0.91 15.11 -17.11
CA ASP A 42 0.34 15.86 -17.14
C ASP A 42 0.57 16.61 -15.82
N SER A 43 -0.47 17.27 -15.29
CA SER A 43 -0.41 17.97 -14.00
C SER A 43 -0.05 17.01 -12.85
N ILE A 44 -0.65 15.82 -12.81
CA ILE A 44 -0.35 14.81 -11.77
C ILE A 44 1.10 14.33 -11.91
N VAL A 45 1.57 14.04 -13.12
CA VAL A 45 2.93 13.58 -13.37
C VAL A 45 3.94 14.66 -13.03
N GLU A 46 3.68 15.92 -13.38
CA GLU A 46 4.51 17.06 -13.04
C GLU A 46 4.63 17.22 -11.51
N ASP A 47 3.50 17.17 -10.79
CA ASP A 47 3.52 17.27 -9.33
C ASP A 47 4.24 16.07 -8.69
N LEU A 48 4.03 14.85 -9.18
CA LEU A 48 4.74 13.66 -8.67
C LEU A 48 6.25 13.75 -8.87
N ASN A 49 6.72 14.33 -9.97
CA ASN A 49 8.15 14.44 -10.28
C ASN A 49 8.84 15.61 -9.54
N ASN A 50 8.11 16.69 -9.28
CA ASN A 50 8.68 17.92 -8.72
C ASN A 50 8.37 18.13 -7.23
N SER A 51 7.39 17.42 -6.66
CA SER A 51 7.08 17.50 -5.23
C SER A 51 8.13 16.81 -4.36
N VAL A 52 8.45 17.43 -3.23
CA VAL A 52 9.39 16.88 -2.25
C VAL A 52 8.75 15.65 -1.59
N THR A 53 9.37 14.49 -1.76
CA THR A 53 8.87 13.25 -1.16
C THR A 53 9.35 13.13 0.28
N ARG A 54 8.48 12.65 1.18
CA ARG A 54 8.86 12.37 2.59
C ARG A 54 10.02 11.36 2.69
N LEU A 55 10.11 10.44 1.75
CA LEU A 55 11.11 9.37 1.76
C LEU A 55 12.49 9.88 1.43
N LEU A 56 12.62 10.67 0.37
CA LEU A 56 13.93 11.16 -0.08
C LEU A 56 14.29 12.49 0.58
N GLY A 57 13.31 13.24 1.08
CA GLY A 57 13.50 14.61 1.54
C GLY A 57 13.84 15.59 0.39
N MET A 58 13.63 15.16 -0.86
CA MET A 58 13.81 15.94 -2.09
C MET A 58 12.84 15.42 -3.17
N SER A 59 12.76 16.12 -4.30
CA SER A 59 11.92 15.71 -5.42
C SER A 59 12.54 14.56 -6.23
N PRO A 60 11.74 13.68 -6.86
CA PRO A 60 12.26 12.64 -7.74
C PRO A 60 13.12 13.20 -8.89
N ALA A 61 12.75 14.34 -9.47
CA ALA A 61 13.50 15.02 -10.52
C ALA A 61 14.90 15.49 -10.07
N GLU A 62 15.09 15.81 -8.79
CA GLU A 62 16.40 16.09 -8.21
C GLU A 62 17.15 14.80 -7.85
N ALA A 63 16.43 13.80 -7.33
CA ALA A 63 17.00 12.54 -6.91
C ALA A 63 17.60 11.74 -8.09
N ILE A 64 16.94 11.73 -9.26
CA ILE A 64 17.40 11.01 -10.46
C ILE A 64 18.73 11.54 -10.99
N LYS A 65 19.06 12.80 -10.72
CA LYS A 65 20.34 13.42 -11.11
C LYS A 65 21.50 12.99 -10.19
N LYS A 66 21.21 12.40 -9.03
CA LYS A 66 22.21 11.95 -8.05
C LYS A 66 22.58 10.49 -8.31
N LYS A 67 23.85 10.16 -8.07
CA LYS A 67 24.35 8.77 -8.21
C LYS A 67 23.64 7.79 -7.26
N ASN A 68 23.34 8.25 -6.05
CA ASN A 68 22.62 7.49 -5.02
C ASN A 68 21.67 8.44 -4.27
N ALA A 69 20.51 7.93 -3.86
CA ALA A 69 19.56 8.65 -3.01
C ALA A 69 19.22 7.81 -1.78
N PHE A 70 19.37 8.38 -0.59
CA PHE A 70 19.01 7.71 0.66
C PHE A 70 17.52 7.89 0.92
N ALA A 71 16.79 6.78 1.08
CA ALA A 71 15.37 6.79 1.37
C ALA A 71 15.10 6.47 2.85
N LYS A 72 14.31 7.31 3.49
CA LYS A 72 13.68 7.01 4.78
C LYS A 72 12.65 5.89 4.61
N PRO A 73 12.33 5.14 5.68
CA PRO A 73 11.30 4.11 5.63
C PRO A 73 9.92 4.65 5.20
N SER A 74 9.26 3.85 4.37
CA SER A 74 7.97 4.16 3.71
C SER A 74 6.80 4.35 4.67
N LYS A 75 6.83 3.77 5.85
CA LYS A 75 5.84 4.00 6.90
C LYS A 75 6.57 4.26 8.23
N PRO A 76 6.30 5.38 8.93
CA PRO A 76 6.65 5.46 10.34
C PRO A 76 5.79 4.39 11.05
N ARG A 77 6.42 3.40 11.67
CA ARG A 77 5.70 2.37 12.42
C ARG A 77 5.17 3.04 13.69
N LYS A 78 3.84 3.05 13.87
CA LYS A 78 3.20 3.54 15.11
C LYS A 78 3.12 2.37 16.07
N GLY A 79 3.91 2.40 17.14
CA GLY A 79 3.84 1.41 18.21
C GLY A 79 5.21 1.00 18.75
N PRO A 80 5.25 0.33 19.90
CA PRO A 80 6.46 -0.27 20.43
C PRO A 80 7.08 -1.23 19.41
N ILE A 81 8.37 -1.06 19.13
CA ILE A 81 9.17 -1.99 18.33
C ILE A 81 9.82 -2.96 19.31
N ARG A 82 9.86 -4.27 18.99
CA ARG A 82 10.59 -5.35 19.69
C ARG A 82 9.76 -6.12 20.72
N PHE A 83 10.27 -6.22 21.96
CA PHE A 83 9.71 -7.03 23.05
C PHE A 83 8.38 -6.49 23.56
N ASP A 84 8.15 -5.19 23.39
CA ASP A 84 6.96 -4.49 23.89
C ASP A 84 5.80 -4.50 22.87
N GLU A 85 6.02 -4.98 21.63
CA GLU A 85 4.94 -5.19 20.66
C GLU A 85 4.07 -6.34 21.18
N LYS A 86 2.77 -6.08 21.45
CA LYS A 86 1.83 -7.14 21.85
C LYS A 86 1.94 -8.23 20.81
N ARG A 87 2.28 -9.46 21.22
CA ARG A 87 2.43 -10.57 20.28
C ARG A 87 1.08 -11.22 20.07
N LEU A 88 0.85 -11.66 18.85
CA LEU A 88 -0.19 -12.64 18.61
C LEU A 88 0.37 -14.01 19.00
N PHE A 89 -0.48 -14.83 19.61
CA PHE A 89 -0.10 -16.15 20.08
C PHE A 89 -0.31 -17.19 18.99
N PHE A 90 0.31 -18.36 19.19
CA PHE A 90 -0.02 -19.54 18.41
C PHE A 90 -1.52 -19.81 18.50
N ASP A 91 -2.13 -20.15 17.37
CA ASP A 91 -3.58 -20.39 17.22
C ASP A 91 -4.49 -19.15 17.30
N ASP A 92 -3.94 -17.94 17.37
CA ASP A 92 -4.75 -16.72 17.20
C ASP A 92 -5.32 -16.68 15.77
N SER A 93 -6.64 -16.52 15.68
CA SER A 93 -7.37 -16.39 14.41
C SER A 93 -7.24 -14.98 13.83
N VAL A 94 -6.81 -14.91 12.58
CA VAL A 94 -6.54 -13.68 11.83
C VAL A 94 -7.06 -13.76 10.40
N ILE A 95 -7.26 -12.59 9.78
CA ILE A 95 -7.44 -12.45 8.33
C ILE A 95 -6.27 -11.62 7.83
N TYR A 96 -5.74 -11.90 6.65
CA TYR A 96 -4.55 -11.20 6.17
C TYR A 96 -4.86 -10.29 4.99
N LEU A 97 -4.02 -9.27 4.81
CA LEU A 97 -4.11 -8.34 3.69
C LEU A 97 -3.58 -9.01 2.40
N LEU A 98 -4.45 -9.16 1.40
CA LEU A 98 -4.11 -9.78 0.12
C LEU A 98 -3.05 -8.95 -0.62
N ASP A 99 -2.08 -9.62 -1.24
CA ASP A 99 -1.22 -8.95 -2.22
C ASP A 99 -2.08 -8.63 -3.47
N PRO A 100 -1.81 -7.52 -4.16
CA PRO A 100 -2.37 -7.28 -5.49
C PRO A 100 -2.31 -8.49 -6.44
N SER A 101 -1.31 -9.37 -6.33
CA SER A 101 -1.21 -10.59 -7.15
C SER A 101 -2.18 -11.71 -6.74
N GLU A 102 -2.63 -11.73 -5.48
CA GLU A 102 -3.58 -12.71 -4.94
C GLU A 102 -5.03 -12.26 -5.16
N TYR A 103 -5.24 -11.01 -5.59
CA TYR A 103 -6.55 -10.45 -5.81
C TYR A 103 -7.10 -10.89 -7.17
N GLU A 104 -8.07 -11.81 -7.16
CA GLU A 104 -8.73 -12.34 -8.37
C GLU A 104 -9.64 -11.33 -9.11
N GLY A 105 -9.71 -10.08 -8.67
CA GLY A 105 -10.46 -9.02 -9.33
C GLY A 105 -11.90 -8.87 -8.83
N GLY A 106 -12.47 -7.68 -9.06
CA GLY A 106 -13.81 -7.30 -8.62
C GLY A 106 -14.02 -5.79 -8.77
N ARG A 107 -15.17 -5.28 -8.28
CA ARG A 107 -15.52 -3.85 -8.34
C ARG A 107 -14.73 -2.96 -7.35
N ARG A 108 -13.77 -3.53 -6.61
CA ARG A 108 -13.00 -2.80 -5.59
C ARG A 108 -11.76 -2.18 -6.22
N ARG A 109 -11.43 -0.97 -5.78
CA ARG A 109 -10.28 -0.22 -6.30
C ARG A 109 -9.00 -0.89 -5.79
N ALA A 110 -7.91 -0.84 -6.55
CA ALA A 110 -6.58 -1.32 -6.11
C ALA A 110 -6.06 -0.58 -4.86
N THR A 111 -6.72 0.52 -4.49
CA THR A 111 -6.47 1.31 -3.30
C THR A 111 -7.08 0.75 -2.03
N ASP A 112 -8.08 -0.13 -2.16
CA ASP A 112 -8.85 -0.63 -1.02
C ASP A 112 -8.04 -1.69 -0.26
N MET A 113 -8.23 -1.76 1.06
CA MET A 113 -7.64 -2.83 1.86
C MET A 113 -8.42 -4.12 1.60
N ASN A 114 -7.94 -4.92 0.65
CA ASN A 114 -8.53 -6.20 0.30
C ASN A 114 -8.03 -7.28 1.27
N TRP A 115 -8.87 -7.67 2.22
CA TRP A 115 -8.58 -8.72 3.19
C TRP A 115 -8.94 -10.11 2.65
N SER A 116 -8.28 -11.14 3.17
CA SER A 116 -8.61 -12.54 2.87
C SER A 116 -10.04 -12.87 3.28
N SER A 117 -10.74 -13.65 2.46
CA SER A 117 -12.11 -14.09 2.78
C SER A 117 -12.14 -15.19 3.84
N LYS A 118 -11.02 -15.89 4.03
CA LYS A 118 -10.87 -16.98 5.00
C LYS A 118 -10.12 -16.50 6.23
N ILE A 119 -10.43 -17.14 7.36
CA ILE A 119 -9.73 -17.00 8.63
C ILE A 119 -8.58 -18.02 8.63
N TYR A 120 -7.43 -17.60 9.14
CA TYR A 120 -6.24 -18.41 9.31
C TYR A 120 -5.79 -18.34 10.76
N ASN A 121 -5.07 -19.35 11.21
CA ASN A 121 -4.44 -19.37 12.52
C ASN A 121 -2.94 -19.13 12.39
N ILE A 122 -2.36 -18.51 13.42
CA ILE A 122 -0.91 -18.30 13.49
C ILE A 122 -0.23 -19.61 13.85
N CYS A 123 0.64 -20.08 12.97
CA CYS A 123 1.41 -21.31 13.15
C CYS A 123 2.81 -21.04 13.70
N GLU A 124 3.48 -20.00 13.21
CA GLU A 124 4.84 -19.67 13.62
C GLU A 124 5.04 -18.16 13.69
N SER A 125 5.90 -17.72 14.61
CA SER A 125 6.34 -16.34 14.68
C SER A 125 7.86 -16.25 14.76
N LEU A 126 8.49 -15.43 13.92
CA LEU A 126 9.92 -15.17 13.95
C LEU A 126 10.19 -13.79 14.55
N VAL A 127 11.04 -13.76 15.57
CA VAL A 127 11.44 -12.53 16.25
C VAL A 127 12.93 -12.30 16.01
N GLN A 128 13.27 -11.21 15.33
CA GLN A 128 14.64 -10.78 15.14
C GLN A 128 14.90 -9.41 15.77
N LYS A 129 16.14 -9.19 16.23
CA LYS A 129 16.52 -7.91 16.84
C LYS A 129 16.45 -6.79 15.78
N ASN A 130 15.75 -5.70 16.11
CA ASN A 130 15.54 -4.53 15.23
C ASN A 130 14.71 -4.78 13.96
N GLN A 131 13.93 -5.86 13.92
CA GLN A 131 13.01 -6.15 12.81
C GLN A 131 11.59 -6.38 13.36
N PRO A 132 10.54 -6.20 12.52
CA PRO A 132 9.19 -6.55 12.91
C PRO A 132 9.05 -8.06 13.14
N VAL A 133 8.10 -8.45 13.99
CA VAL A 133 7.73 -9.86 14.14
C VAL A 133 7.05 -10.33 12.86
N LEU A 134 7.53 -11.46 12.33
CA LEU A 134 6.95 -12.11 11.16
C LEU A 134 6.08 -13.27 11.62
N TYR A 135 4.91 -13.42 11.03
CA TYR A 135 3.93 -14.47 11.33
C TYR A 135 3.70 -15.34 10.09
N TRP A 136 3.64 -16.65 10.29
CA TRP A 136 3.21 -17.62 9.28
C TRP A 136 1.82 -18.13 9.63
N LEU A 137 0.99 -18.24 8.61
CA LEU A 137 -0.44 -18.55 8.75
C LEU A 137 -0.73 -19.93 8.20
N ILE A 138 -1.70 -20.61 8.80
CA ILE A 138 -2.19 -21.91 8.36
C ILE A 138 -3.72 -21.93 8.42
N ASP A 139 -4.35 -22.55 7.43
CA ASP A 139 -5.79 -22.81 7.42
C ASP A 139 -6.12 -24.14 8.10
N ASP A 140 -7.41 -24.41 8.28
CA ASP A 140 -7.92 -25.65 8.88
C ASP A 140 -7.47 -26.93 8.14
N LYS A 141 -7.00 -26.80 6.89
CA LYS A 141 -6.53 -27.91 6.04
C LYS A 141 -5.00 -28.05 6.05
N GLY A 142 -4.29 -27.27 6.87
CA GLY A 142 -2.83 -27.29 6.92
C GLY A 142 -2.15 -26.49 5.80
N ASN A 143 -2.90 -25.70 5.01
CA ASN A 143 -2.36 -24.90 3.93
C ASN A 143 -2.26 -23.43 4.33
N GLY A 144 -1.19 -22.76 3.93
CA GLY A 144 -0.96 -21.35 4.23
C GLY A 144 -0.44 -20.60 3.02
N PRO A 145 -0.48 -19.26 3.04
CA PRO A 145 0.25 -18.45 2.06
C PRO A 145 1.75 -18.77 2.12
N GLU A 146 2.43 -18.82 0.98
CA GLU A 146 3.88 -19.06 0.88
C GLU A 146 4.73 -17.84 1.30
N ARG A 147 4.19 -16.97 2.18
CA ARG A 147 4.86 -15.76 2.68
C ARG A 147 4.54 -15.51 4.15
N SER A 148 5.39 -14.71 4.77
CA SER A 148 5.18 -14.23 6.14
C SER A 148 4.50 -12.86 6.14
N PHE A 149 3.88 -12.54 7.27
CA PHE A 149 3.10 -11.32 7.48
C PHE A 149 3.59 -10.55 8.69
N VAL A 150 3.49 -9.22 8.63
CA VAL A 150 3.65 -8.37 9.82
C VAL A 150 2.30 -8.11 10.49
N ARG A 151 2.30 -7.65 11.74
CA ARG A 151 1.07 -7.35 12.50
C ARG A 151 0.10 -6.41 11.78
N GLU A 152 0.59 -5.48 10.97
CA GLU A 152 -0.25 -4.55 10.21
C GLU A 152 -0.91 -5.16 8.96
N GLU A 153 -0.51 -6.37 8.59
CA GLU A 153 -1.07 -7.15 7.48
C GLU A 153 -2.04 -8.23 7.99
N LEU A 154 -2.33 -8.26 9.30
CA LEU A 154 -3.23 -9.19 9.99
C LEU A 154 -4.40 -8.46 10.67
#